data_AF-Q5NWU8-F1
#
_entry.id   AF-Q5NWU8-F1
#
_cell.length_a   1.000
_cell.length_b   1.000
_cell.length_c   1.000
_cell.angle_alpha   90.00
_cell.angle_beta   90.00
_cell.angle_gamma   90.00
#
_symmetry.space_group_name_H-M   'P 1'
#
loop_
_entity.id
_entity.type
_entity.pdbx_description
1 polymer ?
#
loop_
_entity_poly.entity_id
_entity_poly.type
_entity_poly.pdbx_seq_one_letter_code
_entity_poly.pdbx_strand_id
1 'polypeptide(L)'
;MTNEFTREARYAVLKSADVMQCLTVSELIELQRIQAKVEEHRAEIGKPPLDCVVVESDWPEYAPTWRAIEARVTGAEQPTSHAFDDSATIAGLESAVSHLSACLDEFRALLVEVNDVCGRDGHGGPLEEGESEIIDKVRAALSMRTEARPQEPKEICK
;
A
#
# COMPACT_ATOMS: atom_id res chain seq x y z
N MET A 1 38.29 11.16 -7.27
CA MET A 1 38.54 9.74 -7.64
C MET A 1 37.18 9.12 -7.85
N THR A 2 36.82 8.75 -9.08
CA THR A 2 35.59 8.02 -9.35
C THR A 2 35.77 6.61 -8.79
N ASN A 3 35.15 6.32 -7.64
CA ASN A 3 35.08 4.95 -7.13
C ASN A 3 34.23 4.15 -8.12
N GLU A 4 34.89 3.40 -9.00
CA GLU A 4 34.23 2.46 -9.90
C GLU A 4 33.51 1.40 -9.07
N PHE A 5 32.23 1.18 -9.36
CA PHE A 5 31.42 0.18 -8.67
C PHE A 5 31.87 -1.22 -9.13
N THR A 6 32.64 -1.92 -8.30
CA THR A 6 33.28 -3.19 -8.64
C THR A 6 32.77 -4.34 -7.77
N ARG A 7 32.91 -5.58 -8.29
CA ARG A 7 32.52 -6.79 -7.57
C ARG A 7 33.58 -7.15 -6.53
N GLU A 8 33.18 -7.19 -5.26
CA GLU A 8 34.04 -7.57 -4.15
C GLU A 8 33.66 -8.94 -3.58
N ALA A 9 34.65 -9.79 -3.34
CA ALA A 9 34.47 -11.10 -2.71
C ALA A 9 34.42 -10.98 -1.18
N ARG A 10 33.36 -10.37 -0.64
CA ARG A 10 33.20 -10.10 0.80
C ARG A 10 32.53 -11.23 1.59
N TYR A 11 31.80 -12.10 0.90
CA TYR A 11 30.97 -13.13 1.50
C TYR A 11 31.29 -14.50 0.90
N ALA A 12 31.33 -15.52 1.75
CA ALA A 12 31.28 -16.91 1.32
C ALA A 12 29.82 -17.37 1.35
N VAL A 13 29.27 -17.73 0.19
CA VAL A 13 27.91 -18.23 0.05
C VAL A 13 27.98 -19.71 -0.27
N LEU A 14 27.36 -20.53 0.58
CA LEU A 14 27.29 -21.99 0.41
C LEU A 14 25.81 -22.37 0.34
N LYS A 15 25.37 -22.91 -0.80
CA LYS A 15 23.98 -23.37 -0.98
C LYS A 15 23.78 -24.64 -0.17
N SER A 16 22.78 -24.66 0.71
CA SER A 16 22.55 -25.80 1.60
C SER A 16 22.35 -27.12 0.86
N ALA A 17 21.71 -27.10 -0.31
CA ALA A 17 21.52 -28.29 -1.13
C ALA A 17 22.86 -28.90 -1.59
N ASP A 18 23.80 -28.06 -2.02
CA ASP A 18 25.11 -28.49 -2.50
C ASP A 18 25.97 -28.97 -1.33
N VAL A 19 25.94 -28.24 -0.23
CA VAL A 19 26.60 -28.59 1.04
C VAL A 19 26.17 -29.98 1.52
N MET A 20 24.88 -30.26 1.52
CA MET A 20 24.33 -31.55 1.95
C MET A 20 24.66 -32.71 1.00
N GLN A 21 24.91 -32.42 -0.27
CA GLN A 21 25.28 -33.43 -1.25
C GLN A 21 26.78 -33.75 -1.23
N CYS A 22 27.63 -32.78 -0.88
CA CYS A 22 29.08 -32.92 -0.98
C CYS A 22 29.80 -33.18 0.35
N LEU A 23 29.28 -32.70 1.48
CA LEU A 23 29.94 -32.83 2.78
C LEU A 23 29.52 -34.09 3.54
N THR A 24 30.48 -34.69 4.24
CA THR A 24 30.22 -35.73 5.23
C THR A 24 29.59 -35.14 6.49
N VAL A 25 28.99 -36.01 7.33
CA VAL A 25 28.42 -35.59 8.63
C VAL A 25 29.44 -34.87 9.51
N SER A 26 30.70 -35.32 9.53
CA SER A 26 31.75 -34.66 10.31
C SER A 26 32.04 -33.25 9.80
N GLU A 27 32.08 -33.06 8.48
CA GLU A 27 32.34 -31.75 7.87
C GLU A 27 31.16 -30.79 8.06
N LEU A 28 29.92 -31.30 8.05
CA LEU A 28 28.73 -30.51 8.37
C LEU A 28 28.78 -29.98 9.81
N ILE A 29 29.19 -30.82 10.77
CA ILE A 29 29.38 -30.40 12.17
C ILE A 29 30.45 -29.31 12.28
N GLU A 30 31.57 -29.46 11.58
CA GLU A 30 32.63 -28.44 11.56
C GLU A 30 32.16 -27.13 10.90
N LEU A 31 31.42 -27.20 9.81
CA LEU A 31 30.83 -26.02 9.17
C LEU A 31 29.88 -25.29 10.13
N GLN A 32 29.02 -26.02 10.84
CA GLN A 32 28.11 -25.46 11.83
C GLN A 32 28.86 -24.79 12.99
N ARG A 33 29.96 -25.40 13.46
CA ARG A 33 30.83 -24.81 14.50
C ARG A 33 31.46 -23.49 14.04
N ILE A 34 31.94 -23.44 12.79
CA ILE A 34 32.51 -22.22 12.22
C ILE A 34 31.44 -21.13 12.10
N GLN A 35 30.23 -21.46 11.60
CA GLN A 35 29.11 -20.53 11.51
C GLN A 35 28.75 -19.95 12.90
N ALA A 36 28.58 -20.81 13.90
CA ALA A 36 28.25 -20.40 15.26
C ALA A 36 29.31 -19.45 15.86
N LYS A 37 30.61 -19.75 15.65
CA LYS A 37 31.71 -18.90 16.11
C LYS A 37 31.68 -17.50 15.48
N VAL A 38 31.36 -17.40 14.19
CA VAL A 38 31.26 -16.10 13.50
C VAL A 38 30.06 -15.31 14.03
N GLU A 39 28.94 -15.98 14.29
CA GLU A 39 27.74 -15.34 14.84
C GLU A 39 27.93 -14.87 16.29
N GLU A 40 28.58 -15.68 17.13
CA GLU A 40 28.97 -15.28 18.49
C GLU A 40 29.86 -14.03 18.45
N HIS A 41 30.89 -14.01 17.59
CA HIS A 41 31.73 -12.83 17.44
C HIS A 41 30.95 -11.57 17.01
N ARG A 42 29.93 -11.72 16.15
CA ARG A 42 29.06 -10.59 15.78
C ARG A 42 28.29 -10.07 16.99
N ALA A 43 27.74 -10.97 17.79
CA ALA A 43 27.02 -10.62 19.01
C ALA A 43 27.94 -9.92 20.03
N GLU A 44 29.17 -10.40 20.22
CA GLU A 44 30.18 -9.79 21.10
C GLU A 44 30.49 -8.33 20.72
N ILE A 45 30.58 -8.04 19.42
CA ILE A 45 30.81 -6.66 18.93
C ILE A 45 29.52 -5.86 18.74
N GLY A 46 28.38 -6.33 19.27
CA GLY A 46 27.10 -5.63 19.27
C GLY A 46 26.42 -5.54 17.89
N LYS A 47 26.80 -6.41 16.94
CA LYS A 47 26.14 -6.48 15.63
C LYS A 47 25.01 -7.51 15.65
N PRO A 48 23.88 -7.24 14.99
CA PRO A 48 22.82 -8.23 14.86
C PRO A 48 23.27 -9.43 14.01
N PRO A 49 22.54 -10.56 14.04
CA PRO A 49 22.66 -11.61 13.03
C PRO A 49 22.71 -11.05 11.62
N LEU A 50 23.46 -11.71 10.72
CA LEU A 50 23.54 -11.27 9.34
C LEU A 50 22.27 -11.69 8.61
N ASP A 51 21.40 -10.72 8.33
CA ASP A 51 20.21 -10.90 7.50
C ASP A 51 20.45 -10.31 6.11
N CYS A 52 20.31 -11.13 5.07
CA CYS A 52 20.60 -10.72 3.70
C CYS A 52 19.84 -11.56 2.67
N VAL A 53 19.57 -10.93 1.53
CA VAL A 53 19.03 -11.61 0.34
C VAL A 53 20.20 -12.00 -0.56
N VAL A 54 20.24 -13.27 -0.95
CA VAL A 54 21.16 -13.78 -1.98
C VAL A 54 20.37 -13.93 -3.28
N VAL A 55 20.89 -13.38 -4.36
CA VAL A 55 20.30 -13.49 -5.71
C VAL A 55 21.30 -14.24 -6.60
N GLU A 56 20.91 -15.41 -7.09
CA GLU A 56 21.75 -16.22 -8.00
C GLU A 56 21.84 -15.53 -9.37
N SER A 57 22.97 -15.66 -10.07
CA SER A 57 23.22 -14.92 -11.31
C SER A 57 22.33 -15.31 -12.49
N ASP A 58 21.77 -16.51 -12.43
CA ASP A 58 20.85 -17.08 -13.41
C ASP A 58 19.38 -16.69 -13.14
N TRP A 59 19.08 -16.08 -12.00
CA TRP A 59 17.74 -15.62 -11.67
C TRP A 59 17.43 -14.30 -12.41
N PRO A 60 16.19 -14.12 -12.88
CA PRO A 60 15.79 -12.90 -13.60
C PRO A 60 15.96 -11.63 -12.75
N GLU A 61 15.93 -11.74 -11.43
CA GLU A 61 16.09 -10.64 -10.47
C GLU A 61 17.55 -10.16 -10.34
N TYR A 62 18.55 -10.91 -10.81
CA TYR A 62 19.97 -10.59 -10.60
C TYR A 62 20.37 -9.25 -11.20
N ALA A 63 20.14 -9.07 -12.51
CA ALA A 63 20.54 -7.86 -13.21
C ALA A 63 19.77 -6.61 -12.73
N PRO A 64 18.44 -6.67 -12.49
CA PRO A 64 17.71 -5.58 -11.83
C PRO A 64 18.28 -5.23 -10.44
N THR A 65 18.54 -6.22 -9.59
CA THR A 65 19.09 -6.01 -8.23
C THR A 65 20.46 -5.36 -8.28
N TRP A 66 21.35 -5.83 -9.16
CA TRP A 66 22.68 -5.25 -9.36
C TRP A 66 22.60 -3.76 -9.71
N ARG A 67 21.78 -3.40 -10.71
CA ARG A 67 21.61 -2.00 -11.13
C ARG A 67 21.06 -1.11 -10.03
N ALA A 68 20.11 -1.61 -9.23
CA ALA A 68 19.56 -0.87 -8.10
C ALA A 68 20.63 -0.57 -7.03
N ILE A 69 21.49 -1.56 -6.73
CA ILE A 69 22.59 -1.38 -5.79
C ILE A 69 23.65 -0.42 -6.35
N GLU A 70 24.02 -0.57 -7.62
CA GLU A 70 24.99 0.31 -8.32
C GLU A 70 24.52 1.77 -8.31
N ALA A 71 23.26 2.02 -8.69
CA ALA A 71 22.65 3.34 -8.66
C ALA A 71 22.69 3.96 -7.26
N ARG A 72 22.28 3.18 -6.23
CA ARG A 72 22.33 3.60 -4.82
C ARG A 72 23.75 3.98 -4.38
N VAL A 73 24.76 3.19 -4.74
CA VAL A 73 26.15 3.40 -4.28
C VAL A 73 26.84 4.56 -5.02
N THR A 74 26.51 4.74 -6.31
CA THR A 74 27.07 5.81 -7.14
C THR A 74 26.37 7.16 -6.95
N GLY A 75 25.27 7.19 -6.19
CA GLY A 75 24.48 8.42 -5.97
C GLY A 75 23.68 8.86 -7.20
N ALA A 76 23.58 8.01 -8.22
CA ALA A 76 22.60 8.16 -9.27
C ALA A 76 21.25 7.78 -8.66
N GLU A 77 20.48 8.75 -8.19
CA GLU A 77 19.09 8.54 -7.81
C GLU A 77 18.40 7.71 -8.90
N GLN A 78 17.93 6.52 -8.54
CA GLN A 78 16.85 5.97 -9.33
C GLN A 78 15.66 6.91 -9.13
N PRO A 79 14.94 7.31 -10.19
CA PRO A 79 13.58 7.80 -9.99
C PRO A 79 12.91 6.72 -9.16
N THR A 80 12.41 7.10 -7.98
CA THR A 80 11.71 6.21 -7.07
C THR A 80 10.77 5.36 -7.91
N SER A 81 11.02 4.05 -7.95
CA SER A 81 10.05 3.09 -8.45
C SER A 81 8.93 2.95 -7.41
N HIS A 82 8.27 4.08 -7.11
CA HIS A 82 6.83 4.12 -6.87
C HIS A 82 6.17 4.38 -8.23
N ALA A 83 6.42 3.45 -9.15
CA ALA A 83 5.54 3.19 -10.27
C ALA A 83 4.99 1.76 -10.07
N PHE A 84 4.51 1.47 -8.86
CA PHE A 84 3.24 0.75 -8.83
C PHE A 84 2.26 1.71 -9.49
N ASP A 85 1.52 1.21 -10.45
CA ASP A 85 0.74 1.96 -11.42
C ASP A 85 -0.32 2.85 -10.73
N ASP A 86 0.11 3.98 -10.18
CA ASP A 86 -0.72 4.91 -9.41
C ASP A 86 -1.85 5.44 -10.29
N SER A 87 -1.65 5.52 -11.61
CA SER A 87 -2.71 5.89 -12.54
C SER A 87 -3.84 4.86 -12.57
N ALA A 88 -3.53 3.56 -12.50
CA ALA A 88 -4.55 2.50 -12.53
C ALA A 88 -5.28 2.38 -11.18
N THR A 89 -4.57 2.54 -10.06
CA THR A 89 -5.20 2.57 -8.72
C THR A 89 -5.98 3.86 -8.48
N ILE A 90 -5.48 5.02 -8.91
CA ILE A 90 -6.22 6.30 -8.86
C ILE A 90 -7.45 6.23 -9.76
N ALA A 91 -7.34 5.78 -11.00
CA ALA A 91 -8.50 5.62 -11.88
C ALA A 91 -9.52 4.63 -11.32
N GLY A 92 -9.06 3.54 -10.68
CA GLY A 92 -9.92 2.60 -9.97
C GLY A 92 -10.67 3.24 -8.80
N LEU A 93 -9.99 4.05 -8.00
CA LEU A 93 -10.58 4.81 -6.90
C LEU A 93 -11.58 5.86 -7.40
N GLU A 94 -11.23 6.62 -8.45
CA GLU A 94 -12.12 7.61 -9.07
C GLU A 94 -13.39 6.96 -9.65
N SER A 95 -13.24 5.80 -10.29
CA SER A 95 -14.38 5.01 -10.79
C SER A 95 -15.26 4.51 -9.65
N ALA A 96 -14.68 4.03 -8.54
CA ALA A 96 -15.43 3.56 -7.38
C ALA A 96 -16.19 4.72 -6.70
N VAL A 97 -15.56 5.88 -6.54
CA VAL A 97 -16.20 7.09 -6.01
C VAL A 97 -17.34 7.55 -6.90
N SER A 98 -17.14 7.55 -8.23
CA SER A 98 -18.18 7.92 -9.19
C SER A 98 -19.38 6.97 -9.12
N HIS A 99 -19.12 5.66 -8.98
CA HIS A 99 -20.18 4.66 -8.85
C HIS A 99 -20.96 4.81 -7.54
N LEU A 100 -20.27 5.02 -6.41
CA LEU A 100 -20.91 5.28 -5.12
C LEU A 100 -21.73 6.57 -5.14
N SER A 101 -21.23 7.63 -5.77
CA SER A 101 -22.00 8.87 -5.94
C SER A 101 -23.28 8.63 -6.73
N ALA A 102 -23.20 7.93 -7.85
CA ALA A 102 -24.38 7.61 -8.66
C ALA A 102 -25.40 6.77 -7.88
N CYS A 103 -24.94 5.75 -7.15
CA CYS A 103 -25.80 4.92 -6.31
C CYS A 103 -26.49 5.73 -5.20
N LEU A 104 -25.76 6.66 -4.58
CA LEU A 104 -26.34 7.56 -3.56
C LEU A 104 -27.35 8.55 -4.16
N ASP A 105 -27.11 9.05 -5.38
CA ASP A 105 -28.07 9.90 -6.10
C ASP A 105 -29.36 9.12 -6.44
N GLU A 106 -29.26 7.84 -6.81
CA GLU A 106 -30.42 6.94 -7.01
C GLU A 106 -31.20 6.70 -5.71
N PHE A 107 -30.51 6.37 -4.60
CA PHE A 107 -31.15 6.23 -3.30
C PHE A 107 -31.87 7.51 -2.87
N ARG A 108 -31.28 8.67 -3.16
CA ARG A 108 -31.90 9.97 -2.88
C ARG A 108 -33.17 10.19 -3.69
N ALA A 109 -33.17 9.82 -4.98
CA ALA A 109 -34.37 9.92 -5.82
C ALA A 109 -35.52 9.07 -5.26
N LEU A 110 -35.21 7.85 -4.78
CA LEU A 110 -36.19 7.00 -4.10
C LEU A 110 -36.71 7.63 -2.81
N LEU A 111 -35.86 8.27 -2.01
CA LEU A 111 -36.30 8.96 -0.80
C LEU A 111 -37.23 10.15 -1.08
N VAL A 112 -37.03 10.86 -2.20
CA VAL A 112 -37.96 11.89 -2.67
C VAL A 112 -39.31 11.27 -3.02
N GLU A 113 -39.32 10.17 -3.76
CA GLU A 113 -40.55 9.45 -4.12
C GLU A 113 -41.29 8.94 -2.86
N VAL A 114 -40.57 8.36 -1.91
CA VAL A 114 -41.14 7.92 -0.62
C VAL A 114 -41.75 9.10 0.13
N ASN A 115 -41.08 10.26 0.17
CA ASN A 115 -41.65 11.46 0.77
C ASN A 115 -42.89 11.95 0.02
N ASP A 116 -42.92 11.88 -1.31
CA ASP A 116 -44.03 12.35 -2.12
C ASP A 116 -45.27 11.45 -2.04
N VAL A 117 -45.09 10.14 -1.87
CA VAL A 117 -46.17 9.15 -1.77
C VAL A 117 -46.62 8.98 -0.33
N CYS A 118 -45.68 8.74 0.59
CA CYS A 118 -45.97 8.36 1.97
C CYS A 118 -45.95 9.56 2.93
N GLY A 119 -45.44 10.71 2.51
CA GLY A 119 -45.41 11.95 3.29
C GLY A 119 -46.67 12.79 3.14
N ARG A 120 -47.79 12.21 2.67
CA ARG A 120 -49.07 12.91 2.52
C ARG A 120 -50.12 12.39 3.49
N ASP A 121 -50.94 13.30 3.99
CA ASP A 121 -52.08 13.00 4.85
C ASP A 121 -53.32 12.51 4.06
N GLY A 122 -54.40 12.21 4.76
CA GLY A 122 -55.68 11.80 4.16
C GLY A 122 -56.37 12.89 3.32
N HIS A 123 -55.85 14.12 3.34
CA HIS A 123 -56.34 15.27 2.58
C HIS A 123 -55.40 15.63 1.39
N GLY A 124 -54.30 14.89 1.21
CA GLY A 124 -53.30 15.11 0.16
C GLY A 124 -52.26 16.20 0.46
N GLY A 125 -52.33 16.81 1.64
CA GLY A 125 -51.34 17.76 2.17
C GLY A 125 -50.10 17.04 2.73
N PRO A 126 -48.97 17.72 2.91
CA PRO A 126 -47.78 17.11 3.50
C PRO A 126 -47.98 16.84 5.00
N LEU A 127 -47.43 15.73 5.50
CA LEU A 127 -47.39 15.43 6.93
C LEU A 127 -46.56 16.47 7.69
N GLU A 128 -47.09 16.91 8.82
CA GLU A 128 -46.42 17.78 9.78
C GLU A 128 -45.32 17.01 10.55
N GLU A 129 -44.37 17.76 11.10
CA GLU A 129 -43.26 17.19 11.87
C GLU A 129 -43.78 16.46 13.12
N GLY A 130 -43.35 15.22 13.33
CA GLY A 130 -43.80 14.37 14.43
C GLY A 130 -45.04 13.52 14.13
N GLU A 131 -45.70 13.68 12.98
CA GLU A 131 -46.80 12.80 12.57
C GLU A 131 -46.30 11.44 12.07
N SER A 132 -45.07 11.39 11.55
CA SER A 132 -44.42 10.15 11.13
C SER A 132 -42.91 10.23 11.29
N GLU A 133 -42.39 9.52 12.28
CA GLU A 133 -40.95 9.45 12.58
C GLU A 133 -40.13 8.96 11.36
N ILE A 134 -40.73 8.13 10.50
CA ILE A 134 -40.09 7.63 9.29
C ILE A 134 -39.95 8.76 8.26
N ILE A 135 -41.00 9.55 8.04
CA ILE A 135 -40.97 10.67 7.08
C ILE A 135 -40.07 11.79 7.58
N ASP A 136 -40.03 12.04 8.88
CA ASP A 136 -39.11 13.00 9.48
C ASP A 136 -37.64 12.59 9.25
N LYS A 137 -37.32 11.30 9.42
CA LYS A 137 -35.97 10.76 9.09
C LYS A 137 -35.63 10.86 7.61
N VAL A 138 -36.60 10.60 6.72
CA VAL A 138 -36.43 10.75 5.26
C VAL A 138 -36.12 12.22 4.91
N ARG A 139 -36.89 13.17 5.47
CA ARG A 139 -36.71 14.62 5.25
C ARG A 139 -35.38 15.13 5.81
N ALA A 140 -34.96 14.62 6.97
CA ALA A 140 -33.64 14.89 7.54
C ALA A 140 -32.51 14.39 6.62
N ALA A 141 -32.59 13.14 6.14
CA ALA A 141 -31.61 12.56 5.22
C ALA A 141 -31.50 13.33 3.90
N LEU A 142 -32.63 13.83 3.36
CA LEU A 142 -32.63 14.69 2.18
C LEU A 142 -31.94 16.04 2.43
N SER A 143 -32.07 16.60 3.63
CA SER A 143 -31.52 17.93 4.00
C SER A 143 -30.00 17.95 4.19
N MET A 144 -29.38 16.83 4.57
CA MET A 144 -27.93 16.74 4.89
C MET A 144 -26.97 17.08 3.73
N ARG A 145 -27.43 17.21 2.48
CA ARG A 145 -26.57 17.57 1.33
C ARG A 145 -26.39 19.08 1.14
N THR A 146 -27.29 19.90 1.68
CA THR A 146 -27.29 21.34 1.40
C THR A 146 -26.11 22.07 2.09
N GLU A 147 -25.54 21.50 3.15
CA GLU A 147 -24.45 22.10 3.93
C GLU A 147 -23.04 21.72 3.44
N ALA A 148 -22.91 20.74 2.55
CA ALA A 148 -21.63 20.17 2.14
C ALA A 148 -21.10 20.70 0.79
N ARG A 149 -21.44 21.94 0.39
CA ARG A 149 -20.77 22.60 -0.75
C ARG A 149 -19.45 23.20 -0.27
N PRO A 150 -18.28 22.86 -0.86
CA PRO A 150 -17.01 23.48 -0.48
C PRO A 150 -17.08 24.99 -0.72
N GLN A 151 -16.76 25.79 0.30
CA GLN A 151 -16.54 27.22 0.11
C GLN A 151 -15.34 27.41 -0.82
N GLU A 152 -15.51 28.17 -1.89
CA GLU A 152 -14.41 28.56 -2.78
C GLU A 152 -13.30 29.26 -1.97
N PRO A 153 -12.03 28.91 -2.20
CA PRO A 153 -10.92 29.50 -1.46
C PRO A 153 -10.87 31.00 -1.72
N LYS A 154 -10.98 31.80 -0.65
CA LYS A 154 -10.79 33.25 -0.72
C LYS A 154 -9.39 33.54 -1.22
N GLU A 155 -9.28 34.14 -2.41
CA GLU A 155 -8.03 34.70 -2.90
C GLU A 155 -7.50 35.71 -1.89
N ILE A 156 -6.38 35.37 -1.25
CA ILE A 156 -5.61 36.31 -0.44
C ILE A 156 -4.80 37.14 -1.45
N CYS A 157 -5.33 38.32 -1.79
CA CYS A 157 -4.62 39.31 -2.58
C CYS A 157 -3.43 39.85 -1.76
N LYS A 158 -2.25 39.89 -2.41
CA LYS A 158 -0.98 40.36 -1.83
C LYS A 158 -0.97 41.86 -1.60
#